data_AF-A0A5Z2KSG8-F1
#
_entry.id   AF-A0A5Z2KSG8-F1
#
_cell.length_a   1.000
_cell.length_b   1.000
_cell.length_c   1.000
_cell.angle_alpha   90.00
_cell.angle_beta   90.00
_cell.angle_gamma   90.00
#
_symmetry.space_group_name_H-M   'P 1'
#
loop_
_entity.id
_entity.type
_entity.pdbx_description
1 polymer ?
#
loop_
_entity_poly.entity_id
_entity_poly.type
_entity_poly.pdbx_seq_one_letter_code
_entity_poly.pdbx_strand_id
1 'polypeptide(L)'
;NGSKLWYMKYRIDGKEKKLAFGPYPDVSLFKARQLRDAARAKVREGADPSADKKIAQQKKKNGQTFRQIAMNWHGEHRRWSEHYANTIQRRLEMYIFPDIGDSLIDQITTETLLFTLRKVENKGFLEITARLKNYVTEIMRYAVKKQLIKSNPALDLDGEFTPPETSHYPALPLDKLPEFLSRTDSYCGRLLTRYALKLSLLFFVRSSELRFARWSEIDWQQKLWVIPEVREQIENV
;
A
#
# COMPACT_ATOMS: atom_id res chain seq x y z
N ASN A 1 33.32 22.67 16.19
CA ASN A 1 32.48 21.70 16.93
C ASN A 1 33.37 20.71 17.68
N GLY A 2 33.45 20.83 19.01
CA GLY A 2 34.28 19.97 19.89
C GLY A 2 33.82 18.52 20.02
N SER A 3 33.20 17.95 18.98
CA SER A 3 32.71 16.58 18.94
C SER A 3 33.89 15.60 18.89
N LYS A 4 34.00 14.73 19.88
CA LYS A 4 35.01 13.66 19.94
C LYS A 4 34.46 12.42 19.24
N LEU A 5 35.29 11.69 18.52
CA LEU A 5 34.92 10.46 17.80
C LEU A 5 35.84 9.32 18.22
N TRP A 6 35.27 8.13 18.40
CA TRP A 6 36.04 6.91 18.51
C TRP A 6 36.51 6.48 17.13
N TYR A 7 37.82 6.28 16.97
CA TYR A 7 38.39 5.75 15.75
C TYR A 7 39.46 4.69 16.04
N MET A 8 39.59 3.75 15.10
CA MET A 8 40.68 2.78 15.07
C MET A 8 41.53 3.05 13.83
N LYS A 9 42.85 3.11 14.01
CA LYS A 9 43.83 3.03 12.92
C LYS A 9 44.16 1.56 12.64
N TYR A 10 44.25 1.21 11.37
CA TYR A 10 44.66 -0.12 10.91
C TYR A 10 45.39 -0.03 9.57
N ARG A 11 46.08 -1.11 9.18
CA ARG A 11 46.71 -1.25 7.87
C ARG A 11 46.13 -2.47 7.16
N ILE A 12 45.88 -2.31 5.87
CA ILE A 12 45.49 -3.37 4.95
C ILE A 12 46.10 -3.04 3.59
N ASP A 13 46.62 -4.03 2.87
CA ASP A 13 47.32 -3.86 1.59
C ASP A 13 48.40 -2.76 1.60
N GLY A 14 49.18 -2.70 2.69
CA GLY A 14 50.23 -1.70 2.88
C GLY A 14 49.77 -0.27 3.12
N LYS A 15 48.45 0.01 3.14
CA LYS A 15 47.88 1.36 3.31
C LYS A 15 47.28 1.54 4.70
N GLU A 16 47.57 2.69 5.33
CA GLU A 16 46.95 3.09 6.60
C GLU A 16 45.55 3.64 6.37
N LYS A 17 44.58 3.13 7.13
CA LYS A 17 43.18 3.57 7.10
C LYS A 17 42.66 3.84 8.52
N LYS A 18 41.62 4.68 8.61
CA LYS A 18 40.91 5.01 9.85
C LYS A 18 39.46 4.54 9.76
N LEU A 19 38.99 3.85 10.79
CA LEU A 19 37.59 3.43 10.93
C LEU A 19 36.97 4.13 12.13
N ALA A 20 35.92 4.92 11.91
CA ALA A 20 35.19 5.59 12.98
C ALA A 20 34.05 4.68 13.53
N PHE A 21 33.90 4.62 14.84
CA PHE A 21 32.86 3.83 15.53
C PHE A 21 31.68 4.67 16.01
N GLY A 22 31.83 6.00 16.09
CA GLY A 22 30.77 6.93 16.44
C GLY A 22 31.25 8.04 17.37
N PRO A 23 30.41 9.05 17.61
CA PRO A 23 30.72 10.16 18.50
C PRO A 23 30.75 9.73 19.97
N TYR A 24 31.60 10.39 20.76
CA TYR A 24 31.57 10.36 22.22
C TYR A 24 30.70 11.52 22.70
N PRO A 25 29.80 11.32 23.69
CA PRO A 25 29.65 10.13 24.53
C PRO A 25 28.65 9.07 24.04
N ASP A 26 27.94 9.29 22.93
CA ASP A 26 26.88 8.39 22.42
C ASP A 26 27.32 6.92 22.30
N VAL A 27 28.59 6.72 21.88
CA VAL A 27 29.24 5.42 21.93
C VAL A 27 30.11 5.33 23.18
N SER A 28 29.75 4.42 24.09
CA SER A 28 30.53 4.16 25.29
C SER A 28 31.90 3.54 24.96
N LEU A 29 32.89 3.73 25.85
CA LEU A 29 34.22 3.12 25.72
C LEU A 29 34.14 1.59 25.59
N PHE A 30 33.23 0.95 26.34
CA PHE A 30 33.00 -0.49 26.26
C PHE A 30 32.53 -0.90 24.86
N LYS A 31 31.53 -0.21 24.31
CA LYS A 31 31.02 -0.50 22.96
C LYS A 31 32.07 -0.23 21.89
N ALA A 32 32.85 0.85 22.02
CA ALA A 32 33.96 1.17 21.13
C ALA A 32 35.04 0.06 21.12
N ARG A 33 35.34 -0.55 22.27
CA ARG A 33 36.27 -1.69 22.36
C ARG A 33 35.72 -2.94 21.67
N GLN A 34 34.45 -3.29 21.87
CA GLN A 34 33.81 -4.40 21.15
C GLN A 34 33.87 -4.20 19.63
N LEU A 35 33.51 -3.01 19.15
CA LEU A 35 33.53 -2.69 17.72
C LEU A 35 34.95 -2.74 17.13
N ARG A 36 35.96 -2.31 17.90
CA ARG A 36 37.38 -2.45 17.54
C ARG A 36 37.79 -3.91 17.40
N ASP A 37 37.41 -4.76 18.34
CA ASP A 37 37.84 -6.16 18.35
C ASP A 37 37.20 -6.94 17.19
N ALA A 38 35.92 -6.68 16.90
CA ALA A 38 35.25 -7.19 15.70
C ALA A 38 35.91 -6.69 14.40
N ALA A 39 36.26 -5.40 14.31
CA ALA A 39 36.97 -4.85 13.16
C ALA A 39 38.38 -5.45 12.99
N ARG A 40 39.10 -5.72 14.09
CA ARG A 40 40.41 -6.39 14.08
C ARG A 40 40.34 -7.85 13.61
N ALA A 41 39.26 -8.56 13.93
CA ALA A 41 39.05 -9.92 13.44
C ALA A 41 38.94 -9.91 11.90
N LYS A 42 38.11 -9.04 11.35
CA LYS A 42 37.94 -8.86 9.90
C LYS A 42 39.24 -8.49 9.17
N VAL A 43 40.03 -7.57 9.72
CA VAL A 43 41.32 -7.19 9.14
C VAL A 43 42.30 -8.37 9.12
N ARG A 44 42.26 -9.27 10.13
CA ARG A 44 43.08 -10.49 10.14
C ARG A 44 42.67 -11.50 9.08
N GLU A 45 41.39 -11.51 8.71
CA GLU A 45 40.84 -12.32 7.60
C GLU A 45 41.07 -11.68 6.23
N GLY A 46 41.79 -10.54 6.15
CA GLY A 46 42.06 -9.84 4.90
C GLY A 46 40.89 -8.99 4.39
N ALA A 47 39.82 -8.83 5.18
CA ALA A 47 38.66 -8.00 4.81
C ALA A 47 38.81 -6.56 5.32
N ASP A 48 38.52 -5.58 4.46
CA ASP A 48 38.52 -4.16 4.81
C ASP A 48 37.20 -3.74 5.50
N PRO A 49 37.19 -3.43 6.81
CA PRO A 49 35.95 -3.08 7.51
C PRO A 49 35.38 -1.72 7.10
N SER A 50 36.19 -0.85 6.49
CA SER A 50 35.70 0.42 5.93
C SER A 50 34.98 0.23 4.60
N ALA A 51 35.33 -0.81 3.83
CA ALA A 51 34.60 -1.19 2.63
C ALA A 51 33.20 -1.69 2.99
N ASP A 52 33.07 -2.56 3.99
CA ASP A 52 31.75 -3.01 4.49
C ASP A 52 30.86 -1.84 4.93
N LYS A 53 31.44 -0.89 5.68
CA LYS A 53 30.71 0.29 6.15
C LYS A 53 30.30 1.20 4.99
N LYS A 54 31.17 1.35 3.98
CA LYS A 54 30.87 2.10 2.75
C LYS A 54 29.83 1.39 1.88
N ILE A 55 29.89 0.07 1.73
CA ILE A 55 28.92 -0.74 0.99
C ILE A 55 27.56 -0.68 1.70
N ALA A 56 27.51 -0.77 3.04
CA ALA A 56 26.28 -0.60 3.79
C ALA A 56 25.70 0.82 3.67
N GLN A 57 26.56 1.86 3.67
CA GLN A 57 26.13 3.25 3.44
C GLN A 57 25.75 3.52 1.98
N GLN A 58 26.40 2.89 1.00
CA GLN A 58 26.08 2.99 -0.43
C GLN A 58 24.80 2.21 -0.77
N LYS A 59 24.59 1.02 -0.19
CA LYS A 59 23.32 0.29 -0.28
C LYS A 59 22.18 1.08 0.36
N LYS A 60 22.41 1.78 1.48
CA LYS A 60 21.42 2.73 2.03
C LYS A 60 21.20 3.97 1.17
N LYS A 61 22.19 4.43 0.39
CA LYS A 61 22.07 5.58 -0.52
C LYS A 61 21.47 5.24 -1.89
N ASN A 62 21.65 4.01 -2.36
CA ASN A 62 21.23 3.55 -3.70
C ASN A 62 20.12 2.49 -3.68
N GLY A 63 19.76 1.98 -2.50
CA GLY A 63 18.68 1.00 -2.33
C GLY A 63 17.31 1.67 -2.45
N GLN A 64 16.40 1.02 -3.16
CA GLN A 64 15.04 1.51 -3.32
C GLN A 64 14.20 1.12 -2.10
N THR A 65 13.48 2.09 -1.53
CA THR A 65 12.58 1.84 -0.40
C THR A 65 11.27 1.22 -0.87
N PHE A 66 10.57 0.54 0.03
CA PHE A 66 9.24 -0.01 -0.29
C PHE A 66 8.29 1.06 -0.83
N ARG A 67 8.28 2.26 -0.24
CA ARG A 67 7.46 3.38 -0.70
C ARG A 67 7.76 3.74 -2.15
N GLN A 68 9.04 3.82 -2.53
CA GLN A 68 9.43 4.12 -3.91
C GLN A 68 8.95 3.03 -4.88
N ILE A 69 9.12 1.76 -4.52
CA ILE A 69 8.64 0.63 -5.33
C ILE A 69 7.12 0.64 -5.45
N ALA A 70 6.41 0.90 -4.35
CA ALA A 70 4.96 0.98 -4.33
C ALA A 70 4.44 2.11 -5.23
N MET A 71 5.10 3.28 -5.24
CA MET A 71 4.73 4.39 -6.12
C MET A 71 5.03 4.11 -7.59
N ASN A 72 6.15 3.45 -7.89
CA ASN A 72 6.46 3.03 -9.25
C ASN A 72 5.44 1.99 -9.76
N TRP A 73 5.11 1.00 -8.92
CA TRP A 73 4.06 0.03 -9.21
C TRP A 73 2.71 0.71 -9.44
N HIS A 74 2.33 1.65 -8.59
CA HIS A 74 1.09 2.41 -8.71
C HIS A 74 1.02 3.22 -10.02
N GLY A 75 2.09 3.95 -10.36
CA GLY A 75 2.17 4.76 -11.57
C GLY A 75 2.19 3.96 -12.89
N GLU A 76 2.60 2.70 -12.87
CA GLU A 76 2.54 1.82 -14.05
C GLU A 76 1.11 1.33 -14.36
N HIS A 77 0.17 1.40 -13.41
CA HIS A 77 -1.21 0.92 -13.59
C HIS A 77 -2.15 1.97 -14.20
N ARG A 78 -1.89 2.32 -15.46
CA ARG A 78 -2.64 3.34 -16.23
C ARG A 78 -4.11 3.02 -16.51
N ARG A 79 -4.56 1.79 -16.24
CA ARG A 79 -5.96 1.35 -16.47
C ARG A 79 -6.89 1.67 -15.30
N TRP A 80 -6.35 2.08 -14.16
CA TRP A 80 -7.16 2.41 -13.01
C TRP A 80 -7.84 3.77 -13.20
N SER A 81 -9.13 3.84 -12.86
CA SER A 81 -9.78 5.15 -12.68
C SER A 81 -9.03 5.94 -11.60
N GLU A 82 -8.98 7.26 -11.74
CA GLU A 82 -8.32 8.15 -10.77
C GLU A 82 -8.80 7.93 -9.34
N HIS A 83 -10.12 7.78 -9.13
CA HIS A 83 -10.69 7.50 -7.82
C HIS A 83 -10.14 6.21 -7.19
N TYR A 84 -10.05 5.13 -7.98
CA TYR A 84 -9.51 3.86 -7.52
C TYR A 84 -8.02 3.95 -7.21
N ALA A 85 -7.24 4.61 -8.08
CA ALA A 85 -5.82 4.85 -7.86
C ALA A 85 -5.56 5.63 -6.56
N ASN A 86 -6.30 6.72 -6.34
CA ASN A 86 -6.23 7.53 -5.11
C ASN A 86 -6.63 6.72 -3.87
N THR A 87 -7.64 5.85 -3.99
CA THR A 87 -8.07 4.96 -2.90
C THR A 87 -6.97 3.98 -2.49
N ILE A 88 -6.26 3.38 -3.45
CA ILE A 88 -5.13 2.48 -3.18
C ILE A 88 -4.00 3.26 -2.49
N GLN A 89 -3.60 4.40 -3.07
CA GLN A 89 -2.52 5.22 -2.54
C GLN A 89 -2.80 5.63 -1.08
N ARG A 90 -3.99 6.15 -0.80
CA ARG A 90 -4.38 6.55 0.57
C ARG A 90 -4.32 5.40 1.56
N ARG A 91 -4.71 4.18 1.15
CA ARG A 91 -4.64 2.98 2.01
C ARG A 91 -3.19 2.60 2.30
N LEU A 92 -2.31 2.63 1.30
CA LEU A 92 -0.88 2.37 1.50
C LEU A 92 -0.25 3.40 2.44
N GLU A 93 -0.57 4.68 2.26
CA GLU A 93 -0.11 5.78 3.12
C GLU A 93 -0.57 5.64 4.57
N MET A 94 -1.83 5.24 4.78
CA MET A 94 -2.41 5.15 6.11
C MET A 94 -1.96 3.91 6.88
N TYR A 95 -1.80 2.77 6.21
CA TYR A 95 -1.68 1.47 6.88
C TYR A 95 -0.34 0.76 6.67
N ILE A 96 0.40 1.05 5.60
CA ILE A 96 1.60 0.28 5.23
C ILE A 96 2.85 1.13 5.38
N PHE A 97 2.86 2.32 4.78
CA PHE A 97 4.03 3.19 4.79
C PHE A 97 4.52 3.65 6.17
N PRO A 98 3.66 3.83 7.21
CA PRO A 98 4.13 4.19 8.54
C PRO A 98 5.08 3.14 9.14
N ASP A 99 4.94 1.87 8.76
CA ASP A 99 5.73 0.78 9.32
C ASP A 99 6.89 0.36 8.43
N ILE A 100 6.67 0.21 7.11
CA ILE A 100 7.67 -0.35 6.19
C ILE A 100 8.03 0.57 5.04
N GLY A 101 7.43 1.76 4.93
CA GLY A 101 7.57 2.63 3.76
C GLY A 101 9.02 3.03 3.48
N ASP A 102 9.79 3.32 4.54
CA ASP A 102 11.18 3.79 4.43
C ASP A 102 12.21 2.66 4.55
N SER A 103 11.74 1.42 4.78
CA SER A 103 12.59 0.23 4.75
C SER A 103 13.03 -0.08 3.33
N LEU A 104 14.28 -0.55 3.18
CA LEU A 104 14.78 -1.03 1.90
C LEU A 104 14.03 -2.29 1.48
N ILE A 105 13.70 -2.39 0.20
CA ILE A 105 12.89 -3.50 -0.35
C ILE A 105 13.54 -4.88 -0.11
N ASP A 106 14.88 -4.94 -0.11
CA ASP A 106 15.67 -6.15 0.10
C ASP A 106 15.79 -6.58 1.59
N GLN A 107 15.34 -5.72 2.51
CA GLN A 107 15.34 -5.98 3.95
C GLN A 107 13.97 -6.39 4.48
N ILE A 108 12.92 -6.32 3.65
CA ILE A 108 11.56 -6.65 4.07
C ILE A 108 11.41 -8.17 4.14
N THR A 109 11.06 -8.64 5.34
CA THR A 109 10.81 -10.05 5.64
C THR A 109 9.32 -10.33 5.79
N THR A 110 8.92 -11.60 5.66
CA THR A 110 7.55 -12.07 5.90
C THR A 110 7.06 -11.67 7.31
N GLU A 111 7.92 -11.79 8.32
CA GLU A 111 7.62 -11.38 9.70
C GLU A 111 7.24 -9.89 9.79
N THR A 112 7.99 -9.02 9.10
CA THR A 112 7.72 -7.58 9.10
C THR A 112 6.36 -7.30 8.44
N LEU A 113 6.06 -7.98 7.32
CA LEU A 113 4.79 -7.85 6.62
C LEU A 113 3.61 -8.34 7.47
N LEU A 114 3.75 -9.48 8.15
CA LEU A 114 2.76 -10.02 9.09
C LEU A 114 2.48 -9.02 10.21
N PHE A 115 3.52 -8.47 10.83
CA PHE A 115 3.37 -7.49 11.90
C PHE A 115 2.59 -6.26 11.45
N THR A 116 2.92 -5.70 10.28
CA THR A 116 2.22 -4.53 9.73
C THR A 116 0.75 -4.82 9.43
N LEU A 117 0.44 -5.94 8.76
CA LEU A 117 -0.94 -6.28 8.42
C LEU A 117 -1.78 -6.67 9.64
N ARG A 118 -1.20 -7.37 10.63
CA ARG A 118 -1.88 -7.71 11.89
C ARG A 118 -2.29 -6.47 12.68
N LYS A 119 -1.54 -5.36 12.63
CA LYS A 119 -1.99 -4.10 13.25
C LYS A 119 -3.31 -3.58 12.66
N VAL A 120 -3.55 -3.80 11.37
CA VAL A 120 -4.79 -3.39 10.69
C VAL A 120 -5.91 -4.36 11.02
N GLU A 121 -5.62 -5.66 11.02
CA GLU A 121 -6.55 -6.71 11.43
C GLU A 121 -7.03 -6.53 12.88
N ASN A 122 -6.13 -6.24 13.81
CA ASN A 122 -6.45 -6.03 15.23
C ASN A 122 -7.37 -4.81 15.47
N LYS A 123 -7.53 -3.93 14.47
CA LYS A 123 -8.51 -2.83 14.49
C LYS A 123 -9.91 -3.25 14.01
N GLY A 124 -10.07 -4.51 13.58
CA GLY A 124 -11.32 -5.07 13.05
C GLY A 124 -11.52 -4.83 11.54
N PHE A 125 -10.54 -4.29 10.82
CA PHE A 125 -10.69 -3.92 9.40
C PHE A 125 -10.37 -5.08 8.44
N LEU A 126 -11.06 -6.21 8.58
CA LEU A 126 -10.76 -7.46 7.86
C LEU A 126 -10.72 -7.31 6.33
N GLU A 127 -11.70 -6.62 5.75
CA GLU A 127 -11.75 -6.40 4.28
C GLU A 127 -10.58 -5.53 3.80
N ILE A 128 -10.19 -4.52 4.59
CA ILE A 128 -9.06 -3.65 4.28
C ILE A 128 -7.77 -4.46 4.37
N THR A 129 -7.59 -5.27 5.43
CA THR A 129 -6.43 -6.16 5.59
C THR A 129 -6.27 -7.09 4.40
N ALA A 130 -7.36 -7.75 3.96
CA ALA A 130 -7.32 -8.64 2.80
C ALA A 130 -6.88 -7.90 1.51
N ARG A 131 -7.40 -6.69 1.28
CA ARG A 131 -7.00 -5.87 0.13
C ARG A 131 -5.54 -5.38 0.24
N LEU A 132 -5.10 -4.98 1.43
CA LEU A 132 -3.72 -4.57 1.68
C LEU A 132 -2.73 -5.72 1.45
N LYS A 133 -3.06 -6.93 1.90
CA LYS A 133 -2.28 -8.15 1.62
C LYS A 133 -2.08 -8.33 0.12
N ASN A 134 -3.15 -8.20 -0.65
CA ASN A 134 -3.08 -8.31 -2.12
C ASN A 134 -2.19 -7.21 -2.72
N TYR A 135 -2.33 -5.96 -2.29
CA TYR A 135 -1.49 -4.87 -2.78
C TYR A 135 -0.01 -5.07 -2.45
N VAL A 136 0.32 -5.44 -1.21
CA VAL A 136 1.69 -5.75 -0.80
C VAL A 136 2.25 -6.91 -1.62
N THR A 137 1.45 -7.94 -1.87
CA THR A 137 1.85 -9.09 -2.69
C THR A 137 2.19 -8.69 -4.12
N GLU A 138 1.37 -7.84 -4.74
CA GLU A 138 1.64 -7.33 -6.10
C GLU A 138 2.85 -6.37 -6.14
N ILE A 139 3.03 -5.52 -5.13
CA ILE A 139 4.20 -4.62 -5.03
C ILE A 139 5.49 -5.43 -4.90
N MET A 140 5.51 -6.45 -4.04
CA MET A 140 6.68 -7.31 -3.88
C MET A 140 6.92 -8.17 -5.13
N ARG A 141 5.86 -8.63 -5.81
CA ARG A 141 5.97 -9.30 -7.12
C ARG A 141 6.55 -8.35 -8.18
N TYR A 142 6.17 -7.09 -8.16
CA TYR A 142 6.75 -6.06 -9.02
C TYR A 142 8.25 -5.87 -8.74
N ALA A 143 8.65 -5.85 -7.47
CA ALA A 143 10.08 -5.81 -7.09
C ALA A 143 10.87 -7.02 -7.62
N VAL A 144 10.29 -8.23 -7.57
CA VAL A 144 10.88 -9.44 -8.18
C VAL A 144 11.04 -9.27 -9.68
N LYS A 145 10.01 -8.77 -10.39
CA LYS A 145 10.07 -8.53 -11.85
C LYS A 145 11.17 -7.54 -12.24
N LYS A 146 11.43 -6.54 -11.40
CA LYS A 146 12.54 -5.58 -11.59
C LYS A 146 13.89 -6.09 -11.07
N GLN A 147 13.97 -7.36 -10.65
CA GLN A 147 15.18 -8.01 -10.14
C GLN A 147 15.79 -7.33 -8.89
N LEU A 148 14.97 -6.61 -8.13
CA LEU A 148 15.39 -5.92 -6.90
C LEU A 148 15.48 -6.88 -5.71
N ILE A 149 14.62 -7.91 -5.72
CA ILE A 149 14.58 -8.98 -4.75
C ILE A 149 14.48 -10.33 -5.48
N LYS A 150 14.98 -11.39 -4.85
CA LYS A 150 15.05 -12.73 -5.46
C LYS A 150 13.73 -13.50 -5.36
N SER A 151 12.99 -13.30 -4.28
CA SER A 151 11.73 -13.97 -3.98
C SER A 151 10.75 -12.97 -3.37
N ASN A 152 9.46 -13.30 -3.46
CA ASN A 152 8.40 -12.48 -2.89
C ASN A 152 8.05 -13.01 -1.47
N PRO A 153 8.45 -12.32 -0.38
CA PRO A 153 8.14 -12.74 0.99
C PRO A 153 6.65 -12.60 1.35
N ALA A 154 5.86 -11.90 0.53
CA ALA A 154 4.42 -11.73 0.78
C ALA A 154 3.59 -12.96 0.35
N LEU A 155 4.17 -13.93 -0.36
CA LEU A 155 3.45 -15.15 -0.76
C LEU A 155 3.16 -16.06 0.44
N ASP A 156 4.01 -16.04 1.45
CA ASP A 156 3.86 -16.84 2.68
C ASP A 156 2.87 -16.21 3.68
N LEU A 157 2.11 -15.19 3.25
CA LEU A 157 1.06 -14.54 4.05
C LEU A 157 -0.32 -15.19 3.89
N ASP A 158 -0.44 -16.20 3.03
CA ASP A 158 -1.69 -16.90 2.81
C ASP A 158 -2.02 -17.82 4.00
N GLY A 159 -3.28 -17.77 4.46
CA GLY A 159 -3.77 -18.52 5.62
C GLY A 159 -3.53 -17.87 6.99
N GLU A 160 -2.73 -16.79 7.05
CA GLU A 160 -2.36 -16.12 8.31
C GLU A 160 -3.36 -15.07 8.81
N PHE A 161 -4.36 -14.72 7.99
CA PHE A 161 -5.34 -13.67 8.31
C PHE A 161 -6.75 -14.24 8.32
N THR A 162 -7.57 -13.71 9.22
CA THR A 162 -8.99 -14.03 9.32
C THR A 162 -9.69 -13.53 8.06
N PRO A 163 -10.34 -14.42 7.28
CA PRO A 163 -11.09 -13.97 6.12
C PRO A 163 -12.25 -13.07 6.59
N PRO A 164 -12.56 -11.98 5.87
CA PRO A 164 -13.72 -11.16 6.20
C PRO A 164 -14.99 -12.01 6.10
N GLU A 165 -15.85 -11.92 7.11
CA GLU A 165 -17.18 -12.54 7.02
C GLU A 165 -17.96 -11.90 5.87
N THR A 166 -18.34 -12.74 4.91
CA THR A 166 -19.12 -12.28 3.76
C THR A 166 -20.59 -12.24 4.16
N SER A 167 -21.09 -11.04 4.44
CA SER A 167 -22.53 -10.81 4.57
C SER A 167 -23.11 -10.46 3.20
N HIS A 168 -23.88 -11.37 2.63
CA HIS A 168 -24.61 -11.12 1.40
C HIS A 168 -25.83 -10.25 1.69
N TYR A 169 -26.02 -9.19 0.90
CA TYR A 169 -27.26 -8.43 0.94
C TYR A 169 -28.39 -9.27 0.33
N PRO A 170 -29.45 -9.60 1.10
CA PRO A 170 -30.55 -10.39 0.57
C PRO A 170 -31.28 -9.63 -0.53
N ALA A 171 -31.57 -10.31 -1.63
CA ALA A 171 -32.39 -9.76 -2.69
C ALA A 171 -33.82 -9.51 -2.18
N LEU A 172 -34.46 -8.45 -2.66
CA LEU A 172 -35.87 -8.16 -2.34
C LEU A 172 -36.75 -9.28 -2.93
N PRO A 173 -37.50 -10.02 -2.11
CA PRO A 173 -38.43 -11.03 -2.61
C PRO A 173 -39.53 -10.42 -3.49
N LEU A 174 -39.95 -11.14 -4.54
CA LEU A 174 -40.94 -10.63 -5.50
C LEU A 174 -42.30 -10.35 -4.85
N ASP A 175 -42.70 -11.15 -3.87
CA ASP A 175 -43.92 -10.97 -3.07
C ASP A 175 -43.89 -9.70 -2.20
N LYS A 176 -42.70 -9.15 -1.94
CA LYS A 176 -42.50 -7.90 -1.21
C LYS A 176 -42.48 -6.66 -2.09
N LEU A 177 -42.50 -6.80 -3.43
CA LEU A 177 -42.55 -5.65 -4.34
C LEU A 177 -43.77 -4.73 -4.14
N PRO A 178 -45.01 -5.24 -3.94
CA PRO A 178 -46.16 -4.38 -3.70
C PRO A 178 -46.00 -3.54 -2.42
N GLU A 179 -45.49 -4.15 -1.35
CA GLU A 179 -45.20 -3.46 -0.08
C GLU A 179 -44.14 -2.38 -0.29
N PHE A 180 -43.05 -2.70 -0.98
CA PHE A 180 -41.97 -1.77 -1.30
C PHE A 180 -42.47 -0.55 -2.09
N LEU A 181 -43.29 -0.76 -3.12
CA LEU A 181 -43.88 0.31 -3.93
C LEU A 181 -44.80 1.19 -3.09
N SER A 182 -45.68 0.59 -2.27
CA SER A 182 -46.56 1.33 -1.36
C SER A 182 -45.77 2.22 -0.40
N ARG A 183 -44.69 1.69 0.19
CA ARG A 183 -43.84 2.46 1.12
C ARG A 183 -43.04 3.55 0.42
N THR A 184 -42.61 3.31 -0.82
CA THR A 184 -41.97 4.31 -1.67
C THR A 184 -42.94 5.44 -2.02
N ASP A 185 -44.23 5.13 -2.18
CA ASP A 185 -45.25 6.13 -2.46
C ASP A 185 -45.66 6.97 -1.25
N SER A 186 -45.68 6.38 -0.06
CA SER A 186 -45.92 7.10 1.19
C SER A 186 -44.67 7.81 1.74
N TYR A 187 -43.52 7.72 1.09
CA TYR A 187 -42.29 8.34 1.57
C TYR A 187 -42.37 9.87 1.50
N CYS A 188 -42.36 10.54 2.65
CA CYS A 188 -42.48 12.00 2.77
C CYS A 188 -41.16 12.77 2.57
N GLY A 189 -40.07 12.10 2.20
CA GLY A 189 -38.78 12.75 1.94
C GLY A 189 -38.68 13.38 0.56
N ARG A 190 -37.46 13.45 0.01
CA ARG A 190 -37.22 14.07 -1.31
C ARG A 190 -37.97 13.31 -2.41
N LEU A 191 -38.72 14.06 -3.24
CA LEU A 191 -39.44 13.52 -4.39
C LEU A 191 -38.51 12.79 -5.38
N LEU A 192 -37.31 13.32 -5.58
CA LEU A 192 -36.27 12.69 -6.42
C LEU A 192 -35.90 11.28 -5.96
N THR A 193 -35.86 11.03 -4.64
CA THR A 193 -35.58 9.69 -4.11
C THR A 193 -36.69 8.71 -4.50
N ARG A 194 -37.96 9.13 -4.47
CA ARG A 194 -39.09 8.28 -4.89
C ARG A 194 -38.97 7.91 -6.36
N TYR A 195 -38.72 8.88 -7.24
CA TYR A 195 -38.56 8.64 -8.66
C TYR A 195 -37.33 7.79 -8.96
N ALA A 196 -36.19 8.06 -8.32
CA ALA A 196 -34.98 7.26 -8.51
C ALA A 196 -35.22 5.78 -8.15
N LEU A 197 -35.90 5.49 -7.05
CA LEU A 197 -36.25 4.12 -6.67
C LEU A 197 -37.16 3.46 -7.72
N LYS A 198 -38.23 4.14 -8.14
CA LYS A 198 -39.16 3.61 -9.16
C LYS A 198 -38.47 3.37 -10.52
N LEU A 199 -37.66 4.32 -10.98
CA LEU A 199 -36.91 4.18 -12.23
C LEU A 199 -35.85 3.09 -12.14
N SER A 200 -35.22 2.88 -10.98
CA SER A 200 -34.26 1.78 -10.80
C SER A 200 -34.91 0.41 -10.95
N LEU A 201 -36.19 0.25 -10.54
CA LEU A 201 -36.97 -0.97 -10.75
C LEU A 201 -37.40 -1.19 -12.20
N LEU A 202 -37.44 -0.14 -13.03
CA LEU A 202 -37.83 -0.24 -14.44
C LEU A 202 -36.62 -0.47 -15.35
N PHE A 203 -35.51 0.22 -15.08
CA PHE A 203 -34.35 0.24 -15.96
C PHE A 203 -33.23 -0.71 -15.54
N PHE A 204 -33.19 -1.14 -14.27
CA PHE A 204 -32.15 -2.05 -13.74
C PHE A 204 -30.71 -1.58 -13.97
N VAL A 205 -30.52 -0.26 -14.08
CA VAL A 205 -29.20 0.35 -14.23
C VAL A 205 -28.53 0.55 -12.87
N ARG A 206 -27.20 0.72 -12.86
CA ARG A 206 -26.50 1.08 -11.62
C ARG A 206 -26.99 2.45 -11.13
N SER A 207 -26.96 2.66 -9.81
CA SER A 207 -27.39 3.92 -9.20
C SER A 207 -26.61 5.13 -9.70
N SER A 208 -25.34 4.96 -10.07
CA SER A 208 -24.53 5.99 -10.75
C SER A 208 -25.14 6.41 -12.08
N GLU A 209 -25.49 5.46 -12.94
CA GLU A 209 -26.05 5.73 -14.26
C GLU A 209 -27.33 6.55 -14.17
N LEU A 210 -28.21 6.18 -13.23
CA LEU A 210 -29.48 6.86 -13.05
C LEU A 210 -29.32 8.28 -12.48
N ARG A 211 -28.42 8.45 -11.49
CA ARG A 211 -28.22 9.76 -10.84
C ARG A 211 -27.53 10.77 -11.74
N PHE A 212 -26.68 10.31 -12.66
CA PHE A 212 -25.90 11.16 -13.56
C PHE A 212 -26.44 11.19 -15.00
N ALA A 213 -27.62 10.62 -15.24
CA ALA A 213 -28.27 10.61 -16.55
C ALA A 213 -28.51 12.05 -17.06
N ARG A 214 -28.26 12.27 -18.36
CA ARG A 214 -28.50 13.55 -19.04
C ARG A 214 -29.71 13.43 -19.97
N TRP A 215 -30.50 14.49 -20.10
CA TRP A 215 -31.63 14.50 -21.04
C TRP A 215 -31.23 14.24 -22.50
N SER A 216 -30.00 14.60 -22.87
CA SER A 216 -29.43 14.32 -24.19
C SER A 216 -29.22 12.82 -24.46
N GLU A 217 -29.21 11.97 -23.44
CA GLU A 217 -29.10 10.51 -23.57
C GLU A 217 -30.46 9.85 -23.91
N ILE A 218 -31.56 10.60 -23.81
CA ILE A 218 -32.91 10.11 -24.06
C ILE A 218 -33.34 10.49 -25.47
N ASP A 219 -33.43 9.49 -26.34
CA ASP A 219 -34.08 9.64 -27.64
C ASP A 219 -35.58 9.39 -27.47
N TRP A 220 -36.36 10.47 -27.46
CA TRP A 220 -37.82 10.40 -27.33
C TRP A 220 -38.53 9.89 -28.59
N GLN A 221 -37.91 10.02 -29.77
CA GLN A 221 -38.49 9.52 -31.01
C GLN A 221 -38.38 8.00 -31.07
N GLN A 222 -37.19 7.48 -30.75
CA GLN A 222 -36.92 6.05 -30.72
C GLN A 222 -37.33 5.37 -29.40
N LYS A 223 -37.65 6.18 -28.37
CA LYS A 223 -37.95 5.72 -27.00
C LYS A 223 -36.81 4.93 -26.38
N LEU A 224 -35.58 5.40 -26.60
CA LEU A 224 -34.36 4.77 -26.11
C LEU A 224 -33.66 5.67 -25.09
N TRP A 225 -33.07 5.03 -24.09
CA TRP A 225 -32.06 5.65 -23.24
C TRP A 225 -30.70 5.05 -23.60
N VAL A 226 -29.82 5.86 -24.19
CA VAL A 226 -28.48 5.45 -24.60
C VAL A 226 -27.47 5.91 -23.54
N ILE A 227 -27.01 4.97 -22.71
CA ILE A 227 -26.02 5.23 -21.67
C ILE A 227 -24.63 5.28 -22.31
N PRO A 228 -23.91 6.43 -22.25
CA PRO A 228 -22.58 6.54 -22.84
C PRO A 228 -21.54 5.79 -22.00
N GLU A 229 -20.44 5.38 -22.65
CA GLU A 229 -19.31 4.72 -21.97
C GLU A 229 -18.63 5.64 -20.94
N VAL A 230 -18.58 6.95 -21.24
CA VAL A 230 -17.98 7.98 -20.38
C VAL A 230 -18.94 9.16 -20.29
N ARG A 231 -19.15 9.66 -19.07
CA ARG A 231 -19.81 10.96 -18.82
C ARG A 231 -18.77 11.95 -18.33
N GLU A 232 -18.89 13.20 -18.75
CA GLU A 232 -18.10 14.26 -18.11
C GLU A 232 -18.57 14.41 -16.67
N GLN A 233 -17.61 14.58 -15.78
CA GLN A 233 -17.85 14.75 -14.37
C GLN A 233 -18.67 16.02 -14.13
N ILE A 234 -19.66 15.93 -13.25
CA ILE A 234 -20.37 17.10 -12.75
C ILE A 234 -19.51 17.68 -11.63
N GLU A 235 -18.99 18.89 -11.80
CA GLU A 235 -18.20 19.54 -10.76
C GLU A 235 -19.04 19.69 -9.48
N ASN A 236 -18.44 19.36 -8.33
CA ASN A 236 -19.04 19.48 -6.99
C ASN A 236 -20.22 18.54 -6.67
N VAL A 237 -20.35 17.41 -7.38
CA VAL A 237 -21.31 16.31 -7.07
C VAL A 237 -20.57 14.99 -6.93
#